data_AF-A0A353SBH5-F1
#
_entry.id   AF-A0A353SBH5-F1
#
_cell.length_a   1.000
_cell.length_b   1.000
_cell.length_c   1.000
_cell.angle_alpha   90.00
_cell.angle_beta   90.00
_cell.angle_gamma   90.00
#
_symmetry.space_group_name_H-M   'P 1'
#
loop_
_entity.id
_entity.type
_entity.pdbx_description
1 polymer ?
#
loop_
_entity_poly.entity_id
_entity_poly.type
_entity_poly.pdbx_seq_one_letter_code
_entity_poly.pdbx_strand_id
1 'polypeptide(L)'
;MKMKRTTFLLSLMLAAAACAVHAEGLSLKAKKTKATKVEPVCIQKIGATAESGDGTQQELEGIFFLFEISKLKKNDRVLYMQELRDFTIDGMSYAQMTQEQLGLEVEPQSEIIESSKLIAGNPALKKILKNEKSGLAMQTAIYGTALPASGTVAVTLQIGWAELNEAKTEMVNGSTEDFTFTFDLASLVDEERTAEITEQEKAELLRRISAFRDDTDFSRNNLKNYSDIIAFASENEAVHIALGPDSFPDEVSKSSYAPVFLLAYVCGNLESQLQSGSYTNNPEAGIAFELLKYRQLKEQDPSVSIRFFEDRR
;
A
#
# COMPACT_ATOMS: atom_id res chain seq x y z
N MET A 1 17.24 -11.22 21.16
CA MET A 1 17.23 -9.78 21.47
C MET A 1 15.77 -9.34 21.44
N LYS A 2 15.14 -9.04 22.59
CA LYS A 2 13.72 -8.66 22.65
C LYS A 2 13.58 -7.26 22.04
N MET A 3 13.29 -7.17 20.74
CA MET A 3 12.82 -5.90 20.17
C MET A 3 11.57 -5.50 20.96
N LYS A 4 11.60 -4.31 21.55
CA LYS A 4 10.45 -3.76 22.26
C LYS A 4 9.34 -3.61 21.22
N ARG A 5 8.22 -4.33 21.39
CA ARG A 5 7.04 -4.32 20.50
C ARG A 5 6.65 -2.91 20.03
N THR A 6 6.87 -1.90 20.87
CA THR A 6 6.61 -0.47 20.59
C THR A 6 7.46 0.15 19.47
N THR A 7 8.71 -0.29 19.24
CA THR A 7 9.59 0.33 18.22
C THR A 7 9.32 -0.19 16.81
N PHE A 8 8.84 -1.43 16.68
CA PHE A 8 8.45 -2.02 15.39
C PHE A 8 7.13 -1.42 14.86
N LEU A 9 6.19 -1.14 15.76
CA LEU A 9 4.84 -0.66 15.43
C LEU A 9 4.79 0.83 15.05
N LEU A 10 5.63 1.68 15.66
CA LEU A 10 5.78 3.08 15.25
C LEU A 10 6.33 3.20 13.81
N SER A 11 7.21 2.27 13.43
CA SER A 11 7.77 2.17 12.08
C SER A 11 6.71 1.75 11.05
N LEU A 12 5.76 0.91 11.48
CA LEU A 12 4.63 0.46 10.65
C LEU A 12 3.58 1.56 10.44
N MET A 13 3.30 2.39 11.46
CA MET A 13 2.41 3.55 11.35
C MET A 13 2.97 4.65 10.42
N LEU A 14 4.29 4.86 10.46
CA LEU A 14 4.98 5.76 9.52
C LEU A 14 4.99 5.22 8.09
N ALA A 15 5.14 3.90 7.90
CA ALA A 15 5.05 3.25 6.58
C ALA A 15 3.62 3.30 6.01
N ALA A 16 2.60 3.05 6.83
CA ALA A 16 1.19 3.20 6.48
C ALA A 16 0.86 4.62 6.02
N ALA A 17 1.38 5.64 6.72
CA ALA A 17 1.20 7.03 6.33
C ALA A 17 1.94 7.40 5.01
N ALA A 18 3.02 6.69 4.65
CA ALA A 18 3.72 6.90 3.39
C ALA A 18 2.99 6.22 2.21
N CYS A 19 2.33 5.08 2.44
CA CYS A 19 1.48 4.41 1.46
C CYS A 19 0.13 5.12 1.24
N ALA A 20 -0.38 5.85 2.24
CA ALA A 20 -1.62 6.63 2.16
C ALA A 20 -1.63 7.75 1.11
N VAL A 21 -0.51 7.99 0.43
CA VAL A 21 -0.34 9.03 -0.61
C VAL A 21 -0.83 8.56 -1.97
N HIS A 22 -0.93 7.24 -2.18
CA HIS A 22 -1.29 6.62 -3.45
C HIS A 22 -2.59 5.81 -3.39
N ALA A 23 -3.03 5.40 -2.20
CA ALA A 23 -4.37 4.85 -2.02
C ALA A 23 -5.37 6.01 -1.89
N GLU A 24 -6.30 6.13 -2.84
CA GLU A 24 -7.56 6.83 -2.59
C GLU A 24 -8.35 6.04 -1.53
N GLY A 25 -7.91 6.08 -0.28
CA GLY A 25 -8.59 5.43 0.82
C GLY A 25 -10.03 5.92 0.91
N LEU A 26 -10.90 5.08 1.45
CA LEU A 26 -12.35 5.28 1.48
C LEU A 26 -12.77 6.74 1.62
N SER A 27 -13.43 7.29 0.59
CA SER A 27 -13.92 8.68 0.62
C SER A 27 -15.16 8.80 1.52
N LEU A 28 -14.95 8.76 2.83
CA LEU A 28 -15.97 9.01 3.83
C LEU A 28 -16.20 10.50 4.04
N LYS A 29 -17.47 10.90 4.12
CA LYS A 29 -17.84 12.30 4.36
C LYS A 29 -17.42 12.72 5.76
N ALA A 30 -16.76 13.87 5.85
CA ALA A 30 -16.49 14.52 7.13
C ALA A 30 -17.78 14.73 7.93
N LYS A 31 -17.70 14.50 9.24
CA LYS A 31 -18.78 14.77 10.18
C LYS A 31 -18.45 16.02 10.99
N LYS A 32 -19.49 16.80 11.31
CA LYS A 32 -19.32 18.05 12.06
C LYS A 32 -20.44 18.24 13.07
N THR A 33 -20.07 18.76 14.23
CA THR A 33 -20.99 19.28 15.25
C THR A 33 -20.89 20.81 15.28
N LYS A 34 -21.39 21.43 16.34
CA LYS A 34 -21.23 22.87 16.57
C LYS A 34 -19.78 23.24 16.95
N ALA A 35 -19.02 22.31 17.53
CA ALA A 35 -17.71 22.57 18.10
C ALA A 35 -16.56 21.90 17.34
N THR A 36 -16.83 20.77 16.67
CA THR A 36 -15.79 19.89 16.12
C THR A 36 -16.13 19.47 14.70
N LYS A 37 -15.12 19.33 13.86
CA LYS A 37 -15.18 18.61 12.59
C LYS A 37 -14.19 17.46 12.66
N VAL A 38 -14.65 16.26 12.29
CA VAL A 38 -13.81 15.07 12.13
C VAL A 38 -13.88 14.64 10.68
N GLU A 39 -12.72 14.56 10.05
CA GLU A 39 -12.56 14.12 8.67
C GLU A 39 -11.72 12.83 8.66
N PRO A 40 -12.28 11.70 8.18
CA PRO A 40 -11.48 10.53 7.88
C PRO A 40 -10.55 10.86 6.72
N VAL A 41 -9.26 10.66 6.93
CA VAL A 41 -8.19 11.00 5.98
C VAL A 41 -7.69 9.75 5.28
N CYS A 42 -7.51 8.67 6.04
CA CYS A 42 -7.11 7.37 5.52
C CYS A 42 -7.69 6.30 6.44
N ILE A 43 -8.28 5.27 5.84
CA ILE A 43 -8.68 4.05 6.53
C ILE A 43 -8.22 2.90 5.65
N GLN A 44 -7.46 1.96 6.21
CA GLN A 44 -6.87 0.86 5.43
C GLN A 44 -6.80 -0.43 6.24
N LYS A 45 -6.91 -1.56 5.56
CA LYS A 45 -6.60 -2.87 6.14
C LYS A 45 -5.09 -2.97 6.38
N ILE A 46 -4.70 -3.61 7.48
CA ILE A 46 -3.32 -3.80 7.90
C ILE A 46 -3.13 -5.23 8.40
N GLY A 47 -1.92 -5.76 8.27
CA GLY A 47 -1.54 -7.09 8.76
C GLY A 47 -0.31 -7.03 9.65
N ALA A 48 -0.19 -8.01 10.56
CA ALA A 48 0.96 -8.20 11.42
C ALA A 48 1.17 -9.69 11.70
N THR A 49 2.38 -10.08 12.08
CA THR A 49 2.67 -11.42 12.61
C THR A 49 3.07 -11.31 14.08
N ALA A 50 2.50 -12.17 14.91
CA ALA A 50 2.82 -12.26 16.33
C ALA A 50 3.23 -13.70 16.69
N GLU A 51 4.25 -13.84 17.54
CA GLU A 51 4.63 -15.13 18.09
C GLU A 51 3.72 -15.45 19.29
N SER A 52 3.06 -16.60 19.23
CA SER A 52 2.23 -17.15 20.30
C SER A 52 3.11 -17.70 21.44
N GLY A 53 2.50 -17.98 22.59
CA GLY A 53 3.19 -18.49 23.78
C GLY A 53 3.85 -19.87 23.59
N ASP A 54 3.47 -20.60 22.54
CA ASP A 54 4.03 -21.90 22.14
C ASP A 54 5.11 -21.79 21.03
N GLY A 55 5.48 -20.56 20.63
CA GLY A 55 6.48 -20.30 19.59
C GLY A 55 5.95 -20.39 18.15
N THR A 56 4.65 -20.61 17.95
CA THR A 56 4.03 -20.56 16.62
C THR A 56 3.84 -19.11 16.17
N GLN A 57 4.03 -18.84 14.88
CA GLN A 57 3.68 -17.54 14.30
C GLN A 57 2.19 -17.51 13.96
N GLN A 58 1.53 -16.45 14.39
CA GLN A 58 0.13 -16.19 14.18
C GLN A 58 -0.01 -14.92 13.34
N GLU A 59 -0.77 -15.03 12.25
CA GLU A 59 -1.15 -13.88 11.45
C GLU A 59 -2.30 -13.13 12.14
N LEU A 60 -2.14 -11.82 12.23
CA LEU A 60 -3.10 -10.88 12.78
C LEU A 60 -3.48 -9.90 11.67
N GLU A 61 -4.77 -9.60 11.57
CA GLU A 61 -5.25 -8.54 10.70
C GLU A 61 -5.76 -7.37 11.52
N GLY A 62 -6.11 -6.27 10.88
CA GLY A 62 -6.56 -5.07 11.57
C GLY A 62 -6.94 -3.95 10.62
N ILE A 63 -7.36 -2.83 11.20
CA ILE A 63 -7.67 -1.61 10.46
C ILE A 63 -6.88 -0.45 11.06
N PHE A 64 -6.23 0.32 10.17
CA PHE A 64 -5.56 1.57 10.50
C PHE A 64 -6.50 2.71 10.14
N PHE A 65 -6.60 3.66 11.05
CA PHE A 65 -7.42 4.83 10.91
C PHE A 65 -6.56 6.09 11.10
N LEU A 66 -6.72 7.05 10.20
CA LEU A 66 -6.20 8.40 10.31
C LEU A 66 -7.36 9.38 10.20
N PHE A 67 -7.58 10.14 11.27
CA PHE A 67 -8.60 11.19 11.32
C PHE A 67 -7.96 12.55 11.52
N GLU A 68 -8.42 13.54 10.75
CA GLU A 68 -8.15 14.95 11.00
C GLU A 68 -9.29 15.53 11.85
N ILE A 69 -8.92 16.05 13.01
CA ILE A 69 -9.82 16.67 13.99
C ILE A 69 -9.57 18.17 13.97
N SER A 70 -10.61 18.94 13.67
CA SER A 70 -10.58 20.40 13.62
C SER A 70 -11.55 21.00 14.61
N LYS A 71 -11.06 21.93 15.42
CA LYS A 71 -11.88 22.74 16.31
C LYS A 71 -12.56 23.86 15.52
N LEU A 72 -13.88 23.90 15.53
CA LEU A 72 -14.67 24.91 14.79
C LEU A 72 -14.97 26.17 15.62
N LYS A 73 -15.08 26.04 16.95
CA LYS A 73 -15.27 27.20 17.85
C LYS A 73 -13.96 27.63 18.47
N LYS A 74 -13.63 28.91 18.38
CA LYS A 74 -12.39 29.50 18.90
C LYS A 74 -12.35 29.72 20.42
N ASN A 75 -13.33 29.22 21.18
CA ASN A 75 -13.41 29.39 22.64
C ASN A 75 -12.18 28.74 23.33
N ASP A 76 -11.78 29.18 24.53
CA ASP A 76 -10.57 28.74 25.28
C ASP A 76 -10.58 27.28 25.77
N ARG A 77 -11.36 26.41 25.13
CA ARG A 77 -11.43 24.99 25.46
C ARG A 77 -10.22 24.23 24.92
N VAL A 78 -9.58 23.46 25.77
CA VAL A 78 -8.52 22.54 25.39
C VAL A 78 -9.15 21.18 25.13
N LEU A 79 -8.57 20.48 24.17
CA LEU A 79 -8.91 19.10 23.90
C LEU A 79 -8.49 18.25 25.11
N TYR A 80 -9.40 17.42 25.62
CA TYR A 80 -9.11 16.59 26.80
C TYR A 80 -9.37 15.11 26.61
N MET A 81 -10.05 14.74 25.52
CA MET A 81 -10.34 13.34 25.25
C MET A 81 -10.44 13.11 23.76
N GLN A 82 -9.79 12.05 23.29
CA GLN A 82 -9.96 11.48 21.96
C GLN A 82 -9.81 9.99 22.09
N GLU A 83 -10.84 9.27 21.70
CA GLU A 83 -10.86 7.84 21.94
C GLU A 83 -11.50 7.10 20.77
N LEU A 84 -10.77 6.10 20.30
CA LEU A 84 -11.21 5.08 19.37
C LEU A 84 -10.74 3.75 19.98
N ARG A 85 -11.66 3.09 20.68
CA ARG A 85 -11.35 1.85 21.42
C ARG A 85 -11.44 0.61 20.56
N ASP A 86 -12.44 0.60 19.69
CA ASP A 86 -12.85 -0.57 18.95
C ASP A 86 -13.65 -0.15 17.71
N PHE A 87 -13.83 -1.09 16.80
CA PHE A 87 -14.80 -0.99 15.71
C PHE A 87 -15.68 -2.24 15.70
N THR A 88 -16.86 -2.13 15.11
CA THR A 88 -17.76 -3.28 14.94
C THR A 88 -17.84 -3.70 13.49
N ILE A 89 -18.05 -4.99 13.25
CA ILE A 89 -18.34 -5.56 11.94
C ILE A 89 -19.71 -6.24 12.05
N ASP A 90 -20.68 -5.80 11.26
CA ASP A 90 -22.08 -6.28 11.30
C ASP A 90 -22.67 -6.27 12.73
N GLY A 91 -22.26 -5.29 13.53
CA GLY A 91 -22.71 -5.10 14.92
C GLY A 91 -21.93 -5.89 15.97
N MET A 92 -20.96 -6.74 15.59
CA MET A 92 -20.09 -7.46 16.52
C MET A 92 -18.79 -6.69 16.77
N SER A 93 -18.38 -6.55 18.03
CA SER A 93 -17.11 -5.92 18.44
C SER A 93 -15.91 -6.70 17.92
N TYR A 94 -14.93 -6.01 17.33
CA TYR A 94 -13.72 -6.67 16.81
C TYR A 94 -12.81 -7.19 17.95
N ALA A 95 -12.77 -6.47 19.07
CA ALA A 95 -12.14 -6.97 20.30
C ALA A 95 -12.81 -8.26 20.80
N GLN A 96 -14.15 -8.31 20.80
CA GLN A 96 -14.90 -9.52 21.15
C GLN A 96 -14.60 -10.67 20.18
N MET A 97 -14.64 -10.42 18.87
CA MET A 97 -14.29 -11.42 17.84
C MET A 97 -12.91 -12.01 18.08
N THR A 98 -11.93 -11.16 18.39
CA THR A 98 -10.55 -11.59 18.61
C THR A 98 -10.40 -12.41 19.89
N GLN A 99 -11.07 -12.01 20.98
CA GLN A 99 -11.06 -12.78 22.23
C GLN A 99 -11.70 -14.16 22.05
N GLU A 100 -12.79 -14.26 21.28
CA GLU A 100 -13.47 -15.54 21.03
C GLU A 100 -12.65 -16.48 20.14
N GLN A 101 -11.96 -15.95 19.12
CA GLN A 101 -11.23 -16.77 18.15
C GLN A 101 -9.80 -17.11 18.58
N LEU A 102 -9.12 -16.15 19.23
CA LEU A 102 -7.69 -16.27 19.54
C LEU A 102 -7.40 -16.27 21.04
N GLY A 103 -8.37 -15.91 21.89
CA GLY A 103 -8.14 -15.76 23.33
C GLY A 103 -7.23 -14.58 23.69
N LEU A 104 -7.07 -13.62 22.76
CA LEU A 104 -6.20 -12.45 22.91
C LEU A 104 -7.02 -11.19 23.18
N GLU A 105 -6.48 -10.34 24.06
CA GLU A 105 -6.99 -8.99 24.30
C GLU A 105 -6.50 -8.06 23.18
N VAL A 106 -7.44 -7.29 22.61
CA VAL A 106 -7.16 -6.28 21.58
C VAL A 106 -6.99 -4.93 22.27
N GLU A 107 -5.81 -4.34 22.10
CA GLU A 107 -5.52 -3.01 22.60
C GLU A 107 -5.27 -2.04 21.42
N PRO A 108 -6.10 -1.00 21.27
CA PRO A 108 -5.93 0.00 20.22
C PRO A 108 -4.65 0.78 20.46
N GLN A 109 -3.81 0.89 19.44
CA GLN A 109 -2.63 1.74 19.50
C GLN A 109 -2.98 3.08 18.88
N SER A 110 -3.03 4.12 19.70
CA SER A 110 -3.38 5.46 19.25
C SER A 110 -2.26 6.46 19.50
N GLU A 111 -1.96 7.28 18.50
CA GLU A 111 -1.08 8.44 18.61
C GLU A 111 -1.83 9.71 18.18
N ILE A 112 -1.60 10.79 18.91
CA ILE A 112 -2.21 12.09 18.66
C ILE A 112 -1.10 13.10 18.46
N ILE A 113 -1.13 13.74 17.31
CA ILE A 113 -0.06 14.63 16.87
C ILE A 113 -0.66 15.85 16.18
N GLU A 114 -0.01 17.00 16.33
CA GLU A 114 -0.37 18.18 15.54
C GLU A 114 -0.19 17.86 14.06
N SER A 115 -1.17 18.24 13.23
CA SER A 115 -1.09 17.98 11.79
C SER A 115 0.20 18.54 11.18
N SER A 116 0.68 19.69 11.66
CA SER A 116 1.97 20.29 11.24
C SER A 116 3.17 19.38 11.50
N LYS A 117 3.24 18.76 12.69
CA LYS A 117 4.33 17.86 13.09
C LYS A 117 4.27 16.56 12.29
N LEU A 118 3.07 16.03 12.08
CA LEU A 118 2.87 14.82 11.28
C LEU A 118 3.26 15.05 9.81
N ILE A 119 2.89 16.19 9.22
CA ILE A 119 3.31 16.59 7.86
C ILE A 119 4.82 16.81 7.79
N ALA A 120 5.45 17.38 8.83
CA ALA A 120 6.90 17.54 8.85
C ALA A 120 7.63 16.17 8.85
N GLY A 121 7.09 15.17 9.53
CA GLY A 121 7.59 13.79 9.51
C GLY A 121 7.28 13.03 8.21
N ASN A 122 6.18 13.37 7.55
CA ASN A 122 5.78 12.78 6.27
C ASN A 122 5.16 13.86 5.34
N PRO A 123 5.99 14.54 4.52
CA PRO A 123 5.55 15.66 3.68
C PRO A 123 4.45 15.32 2.68
N ALA A 124 4.26 14.04 2.37
CA ALA A 124 3.28 13.58 1.40
C ALA A 124 1.83 13.70 1.92
N LEU A 125 1.65 13.71 3.25
CA LEU A 125 0.35 13.96 3.90
C LEU A 125 -0.17 15.39 3.69
N LYS A 126 0.67 16.32 3.21
CA LYS A 126 0.29 17.72 2.92
C LYS A 126 -0.86 17.83 1.91
N LYS A 127 -0.99 16.84 1.02
CA LYS A 127 -2.08 16.83 0.01
C LYS A 127 -3.43 16.39 0.59
N ILE A 128 -3.43 15.76 1.78
CA ILE A 128 -4.60 15.05 2.32
C ILE A 128 -5.10 15.73 3.62
N LEU A 129 -4.18 16.18 4.48
CA LEU A 129 -4.51 16.95 5.68
C LEU A 129 -4.78 18.42 5.33
N LYS A 130 -6.01 18.88 5.55
CA LYS A 130 -6.47 20.20 5.08
C LYS A 130 -6.17 21.33 6.07
N ASN A 131 -5.87 21.01 7.33
CA ASN A 131 -5.66 21.98 8.40
C ASN A 131 -4.23 21.95 8.95
N GLU A 132 -3.27 22.33 8.10
CA GLU A 132 -1.82 22.27 8.37
C GLU A 132 -1.36 23.04 9.61
N LYS A 133 -2.10 24.07 10.05
CA LYS A 133 -1.64 25.01 11.10
C LYS A 133 -2.30 24.81 12.46
N SER A 134 -3.49 24.21 12.50
CA SER A 134 -4.28 24.11 13.73
C SER A 134 -5.09 22.81 13.85
N GLY A 135 -4.95 21.90 12.88
CA GLY A 135 -5.53 20.57 12.93
C GLY A 135 -4.76 19.66 13.86
N LEU A 136 -5.48 18.67 14.38
CA LEU A 136 -4.91 17.54 15.09
C LEU A 136 -5.16 16.29 14.26
N ALA A 137 -4.17 15.43 14.18
CA ALA A 137 -4.29 14.12 13.56
C ALA A 137 -4.32 13.05 14.65
N MET A 138 -5.27 12.12 14.54
CA MET A 138 -5.34 10.92 15.36
C MET A 138 -5.07 9.72 14.46
N GLN A 139 -4.00 9.00 14.77
CA GLN A 139 -3.65 7.73 14.15
C GLN A 139 -4.01 6.62 15.11
N THR A 140 -4.78 5.64 14.67
CA THR A 140 -5.15 4.48 15.48
C THR A 140 -5.01 3.22 14.66
N ALA A 141 -4.33 2.22 15.19
CA ALA A 141 -4.27 0.89 14.62
C ALA A 141 -4.85 -0.12 15.61
N ILE A 142 -5.76 -0.97 15.13
CA ILE A 142 -6.38 -2.03 15.93
C ILE A 142 -6.13 -3.34 15.18
N TYR A 143 -5.44 -4.28 15.84
CA TYR A 143 -5.11 -5.59 15.28
C TYR A 143 -5.59 -6.72 16.18
N GLY A 144 -5.97 -7.82 15.57
CA GLY A 144 -6.47 -9.00 16.28
C GLY A 144 -6.64 -10.16 15.31
N THR A 145 -7.81 -10.79 15.35
CA THR A 145 -8.10 -11.94 14.49
C THR A 145 -8.26 -11.55 13.01
N ALA A 146 -8.24 -12.55 12.12
CA ALA A 146 -8.50 -12.34 10.70
C ALA A 146 -9.84 -11.62 10.48
N LEU A 147 -9.84 -10.60 9.62
CA LEU A 147 -11.03 -9.87 9.25
C LEU A 147 -11.88 -10.73 8.29
N PRO A 148 -13.21 -10.71 8.42
CA PRO A 148 -14.07 -11.36 7.43
C PRO A 148 -13.90 -10.69 6.05
N ALA A 149 -14.19 -11.43 4.98
CA ALA A 149 -14.05 -10.93 3.61
C ALA A 149 -15.00 -9.77 3.27
N SER A 150 -16.11 -9.65 3.99
CA SER A 150 -17.14 -8.63 3.79
C SER A 150 -17.83 -8.31 5.12
N GLY A 151 -18.52 -7.18 5.19
CA GLY A 151 -19.34 -6.80 6.34
C GLY A 151 -19.41 -5.30 6.49
N THR A 152 -20.39 -4.79 7.23
CA THR A 152 -20.49 -3.36 7.50
C THR A 152 -19.65 -3.00 8.72
N VAL A 153 -18.59 -2.22 8.52
CA VAL A 153 -17.78 -1.68 9.61
C VAL A 153 -18.42 -0.43 10.17
N ALA A 154 -18.54 -0.33 11.49
CA ALA A 154 -18.85 0.91 12.18
C ALA A 154 -17.78 1.25 13.23
N VAL A 155 -17.23 2.45 13.15
CA VAL A 155 -16.21 2.96 14.08
C VAL A 155 -16.71 4.25 14.71
N THR A 156 -16.56 4.41 16.02
CA THR A 156 -16.99 5.63 16.72
C THR A 156 -15.80 6.29 17.39
N LEU A 157 -15.61 7.57 17.06
CA LEU A 157 -14.61 8.43 17.67
C LEU A 157 -15.28 9.33 18.69
N GLN A 158 -14.81 9.31 19.92
CA GLN A 158 -15.28 10.21 20.95
C GLN A 158 -14.30 11.35 21.16
N ILE A 159 -14.75 12.60 20.98
CA ILE A 159 -13.92 13.81 21.09
C ILE A 159 -14.45 14.70 22.21
N GLY A 160 -13.57 15.08 23.15
CA GLY A 160 -13.89 15.90 24.31
C GLY A 160 -13.17 17.25 24.31
N TRP A 161 -13.92 18.32 24.57
CA TRP A 161 -13.38 19.67 24.84
C TRP A 161 -13.73 20.14 26.25
N ALA A 162 -12.74 20.64 26.99
CA ALA A 162 -12.89 21.12 28.36
C ALA A 162 -12.23 22.50 28.53
N GLU A 163 -12.67 23.26 29.52
CA GLU A 163 -12.02 24.52 29.89
C GLU A 163 -10.80 24.21 30.76
N LEU A 164 -9.68 24.85 30.47
CA LEU A 164 -8.49 24.74 31.32
C LEU A 164 -8.61 25.77 32.44
N ASN A 165 -8.73 25.30 33.69
CA ASN A 165 -8.64 26.18 34.84
C ASN A 165 -7.15 26.39 35.19
N GLU A 166 -6.56 27.47 34.65
CA GLU A 166 -5.14 27.79 34.84
C GLU A 166 -4.73 27.92 36.32
N ALA A 167 -5.64 28.34 37.21
CA ALA A 167 -5.36 28.48 38.63
C ALA A 167 -5.25 27.14 39.38
N LYS A 168 -5.85 26.07 38.85
CA LYS A 168 -5.86 24.73 39.48
C LYS A 168 -5.16 23.66 38.64
N THR A 169 -4.78 23.98 37.40
CA THR A 169 -4.30 22.99 36.42
C THR A 169 -5.30 21.83 36.26
N GLU A 170 -6.60 22.13 36.41
CA GLU A 170 -7.69 21.16 36.35
C GLU A 170 -8.57 21.44 35.13
N MET A 171 -9.10 20.38 34.53
CA MET A 171 -10.07 20.47 33.44
C MET A 171 -11.48 20.52 34.02
N VAL A 172 -12.24 21.53 33.64
CA VAL A 172 -13.62 21.75 34.11
C VAL A 172 -14.58 21.89 32.93
N ASN A 173 -15.86 21.61 33.16
CA ASN A 173 -16.93 21.76 32.16
C ASN A 173 -16.68 21.00 30.83
N GLY A 174 -16.12 19.79 30.93
CA GLY A 174 -15.89 18.91 29.78
C GLY A 174 -17.19 18.46 29.12
N SER A 175 -17.21 18.45 27.79
CA SER A 175 -18.28 17.82 27.01
C SER A 175 -17.67 16.91 25.95
N THR A 176 -18.29 15.76 25.72
CA THR A 176 -17.89 14.78 24.71
C THR A 176 -18.87 14.76 23.54
N GLU A 177 -18.36 14.47 22.35
CA GLU A 177 -19.10 14.37 21.11
C GLU A 177 -18.68 13.09 20.39
N ASP A 178 -19.66 12.29 19.95
CA ASP A 178 -19.42 11.02 19.27
C ASP A 178 -19.55 11.18 17.75
N PHE A 179 -18.57 10.64 17.02
CA PHE A 179 -18.49 10.65 15.56
C PHE A 179 -18.41 9.22 15.04
N THR A 180 -19.56 8.64 14.71
CA THR A 180 -19.61 7.30 14.11
C THR A 180 -19.41 7.37 12.62
N PHE A 181 -18.53 6.55 12.04
CA PHE A 181 -18.38 6.36 10.60
C PHE A 181 -18.75 4.93 10.24
N THR A 182 -19.34 4.74 9.08
CA THR A 182 -19.79 3.42 8.61
C THR A 182 -19.35 3.23 7.17
N PHE A 183 -18.82 2.06 6.87
CA PHE A 183 -18.33 1.68 5.55
C PHE A 183 -18.39 0.18 5.34
N ASP A 184 -18.29 -0.26 4.09
CA ASP A 184 -18.17 -1.69 3.78
C ASP A 184 -16.73 -2.14 3.99
N LEU A 185 -16.51 -3.22 4.72
CA LEU A 185 -15.19 -3.82 4.91
C LEU A 185 -14.58 -4.22 3.56
N ALA A 186 -15.41 -4.68 2.62
CA ALA A 186 -14.98 -5.00 1.26
C ALA A 186 -14.47 -3.76 0.52
N SER A 187 -14.81 -2.55 0.96
CA SER A 187 -14.32 -1.31 0.38
C SER A 187 -13.01 -0.80 1.01
N LEU A 188 -12.60 -1.33 2.17
CA LEU A 188 -11.19 -1.21 2.61
C LEU A 188 -10.26 -2.11 1.81
N VAL A 189 -10.84 -3.02 1.04
CA VAL A 189 -10.19 -3.70 -0.06
C VAL A 189 -10.32 -2.81 -1.30
N ASP A 190 -9.88 -1.54 -1.19
CA ASP A 190 -9.64 -0.74 -2.39
C ASP A 190 -8.32 -1.22 -3.00
N GLU A 191 -8.53 -2.16 -3.92
CA GLU A 191 -7.70 -2.45 -5.07
C GLU A 191 -6.18 -2.61 -4.81
N GLU A 192 -5.78 -3.75 -4.24
CA GLU A 192 -5.05 -4.64 -5.16
C GLU A 192 -6.08 -5.11 -6.19
N ARG A 193 -6.42 -4.27 -7.17
CA ARG A 193 -6.68 -4.81 -8.49
C ARG A 193 -5.29 -5.21 -8.98
N THR A 194 -4.83 -6.34 -8.48
CA THR A 194 -4.50 -7.40 -9.42
C THR A 194 -5.74 -7.47 -10.31
N ALA A 195 -5.77 -6.69 -11.39
CA ALA A 195 -6.75 -6.91 -12.43
C ALA A 195 -6.51 -8.38 -12.77
N GLU A 196 -7.41 -9.26 -12.32
CA GLU A 196 -7.30 -10.68 -12.62
C GLU A 196 -7.23 -10.72 -14.14
N ILE A 197 -6.03 -11.03 -14.63
CA ILE A 197 -5.78 -11.06 -16.05
C ILE A 197 -6.75 -12.11 -16.56
N THR A 198 -7.72 -11.68 -17.37
CA THR A 198 -8.71 -12.62 -17.85
C THR A 198 -8.00 -13.72 -18.62
N GLU A 199 -8.53 -14.94 -18.61
CA GLU A 199 -7.91 -16.04 -19.38
C GLU A 199 -7.75 -15.69 -20.87
N GLN A 200 -8.61 -14.82 -21.40
CA GLN A 200 -8.49 -14.27 -22.75
C GLN A 200 -7.29 -13.31 -22.91
N GLU A 201 -7.10 -12.36 -21.99
CA GLU A 201 -5.95 -11.45 -22.00
C GLU A 201 -4.63 -12.19 -21.78
N LYS A 202 -4.62 -13.16 -20.85
CA LYS A 202 -3.48 -14.04 -20.60
C LYS A 202 -3.10 -14.84 -21.85
N ALA A 203 -4.09 -15.46 -22.51
CA ALA A 203 -3.84 -16.21 -23.74
C ALA A 203 -3.29 -15.32 -24.86
N GLU A 204 -3.82 -14.11 -25.02
CA GLU A 204 -3.34 -13.16 -26.03
C GLU A 204 -1.93 -12.65 -25.73
N LEU A 205 -1.61 -12.36 -24.46
CA LEU A 205 -0.26 -11.95 -24.04
C LEU A 205 0.76 -13.07 -24.26
N LEU A 206 0.44 -14.30 -23.85
CA LEU A 206 1.31 -15.46 -24.09
C LEU A 206 1.54 -15.68 -25.59
N ARG A 207 0.50 -15.51 -26.42
CA ARG A 207 0.61 -15.58 -27.88
C ARG A 207 1.57 -14.51 -28.43
N ARG A 208 1.49 -13.27 -27.93
CA ARG A 208 2.39 -12.18 -28.33
C ARG A 208 3.82 -12.39 -27.87
N ILE A 209 4.03 -12.88 -26.65
CA ILE A 209 5.36 -13.24 -26.13
C ILE A 209 5.97 -14.36 -26.99
N SER A 210 5.18 -15.39 -27.34
CA SER A 210 5.60 -16.46 -28.24
C SER A 210 5.96 -15.92 -29.62
N ALA A 211 5.12 -15.04 -30.19
CA ALA A 211 5.41 -14.40 -31.47
C ALA A 211 6.70 -13.56 -31.41
N PHE A 212 6.92 -12.81 -30.33
CA PHE A 212 8.15 -12.07 -30.14
C PHE A 212 9.35 -13.01 -30.02
N ARG A 213 9.25 -14.14 -29.32
CA ARG A 213 10.33 -15.14 -29.17
C ARG A 213 10.85 -15.64 -30.52
N ASP A 214 9.94 -15.91 -31.43
CA ASP A 214 10.25 -16.46 -32.75
C ASP A 214 10.61 -15.38 -33.78
N ASP A 215 10.35 -14.11 -33.46
CA ASP A 215 10.66 -13.00 -34.36
C ASP A 215 12.17 -12.74 -34.47
N THR A 216 12.55 -12.43 -35.71
CA THR A 216 13.90 -12.19 -36.20
C THR A 216 14.04 -10.81 -36.86
N ASP A 217 12.94 -10.08 -37.12
CA ASP A 217 12.99 -8.68 -37.60
C ASP A 217 13.00 -7.72 -36.42
N PHE A 218 14.19 -7.21 -36.10
CA PHE A 218 14.40 -6.27 -35.00
C PHE A 218 14.37 -4.80 -35.45
N SER A 219 13.78 -4.51 -36.61
CA SER A 219 13.60 -3.13 -37.04
C SER A 219 12.72 -2.36 -36.06
N ARG A 220 13.02 -1.07 -35.87
CA ARG A 220 12.26 -0.20 -34.95
C ARG A 220 10.75 -0.16 -35.28
N ASN A 221 10.39 -0.30 -36.54
CA ASN A 221 8.98 -0.32 -36.96
C ASN A 221 8.29 -1.62 -36.56
N ASN A 222 8.99 -2.75 -36.66
CA ASN A 222 8.43 -4.04 -36.27
C ASN A 222 8.35 -4.19 -34.73
N LEU A 223 9.36 -3.71 -34.00
CA LEU A 223 9.36 -3.74 -32.52
C LEU A 223 8.19 -2.96 -31.89
N LYS A 224 7.62 -1.97 -32.58
CA LYS A 224 6.42 -1.27 -32.11
C LYS A 224 5.20 -2.17 -32.02
N ASN A 225 5.17 -3.30 -32.74
CA ASN A 225 4.06 -4.24 -32.67
C ASN A 225 3.96 -4.96 -31.32
N TYR A 226 5.00 -4.83 -30.47
CA TYR A 226 5.09 -5.44 -29.14
C TYR A 226 5.13 -4.41 -28.01
N SER A 227 4.97 -3.11 -28.31
CA SER A 227 5.03 -2.05 -27.29
C SER A 227 3.90 -2.15 -26.27
N ASP A 228 2.79 -2.77 -26.67
CA ASP A 228 1.64 -3.08 -25.81
C ASP A 228 1.98 -4.10 -24.70
N ILE A 229 2.96 -4.98 -24.91
CA ILE A 229 3.45 -5.89 -23.85
C ILE A 229 4.08 -5.07 -22.71
N ILE A 230 4.86 -4.05 -23.06
CA ILE A 230 5.48 -3.13 -22.09
C ILE A 230 4.41 -2.26 -21.42
N ALA A 231 3.46 -1.74 -22.20
CA ALA A 231 2.34 -0.97 -21.66
C ALA A 231 1.56 -1.80 -20.64
N PHE A 232 1.20 -3.04 -21.01
CA PHE A 232 0.55 -3.98 -20.10
C PHE A 232 1.35 -4.20 -18.82
N ALA A 233 2.65 -4.48 -18.92
CA ALA A 233 3.50 -4.71 -17.76
C ALA A 233 3.64 -3.50 -16.83
N SER A 234 3.59 -2.30 -17.40
CA SER A 234 3.77 -1.04 -16.66
C SER A 234 2.49 -0.54 -16.01
N GLU A 235 1.34 -0.87 -16.61
CA GLU A 235 0.01 -0.47 -16.15
C GLU A 235 -0.64 -1.51 -15.22
N ASN A 236 -0.14 -2.75 -15.23
CA ASN A 236 -0.68 -3.83 -14.41
C ASN A 236 0.10 -3.99 -13.10
N GLU A 237 -0.49 -3.55 -12.00
CA GLU A 237 0.11 -3.59 -10.66
C GLU A 237 0.36 -5.01 -10.14
N ALA A 238 -0.30 -6.03 -10.71
CA ALA A 238 0.02 -7.43 -10.46
C ALA A 238 1.43 -7.79 -10.90
N VAL A 239 1.90 -7.16 -11.98
CA VAL A 239 3.16 -7.52 -12.63
C VAL A 239 4.29 -6.70 -12.00
N HIS A 240 5.01 -7.31 -11.07
CA HIS A 240 6.21 -6.69 -10.52
C HIS A 240 7.42 -6.93 -11.41
N ILE A 241 7.77 -5.93 -12.24
CA ILE A 241 9.04 -5.91 -12.98
C ILE A 241 10.00 -4.95 -12.28
N ALA A 242 10.93 -5.49 -11.49
CA ALA A 242 12.09 -4.71 -11.08
C ALA A 242 13.12 -4.77 -12.20
N LEU A 243 13.35 -3.63 -12.85
CA LEU A 243 14.51 -3.41 -13.70
C LEU A 243 15.66 -3.05 -12.75
N GLY A 244 16.63 -3.96 -12.61
CA GLY A 244 17.78 -3.71 -11.75
C GLY A 244 18.61 -2.53 -12.28
N PRO A 245 19.25 -1.72 -11.41
CA PRO A 245 20.16 -0.66 -11.84
C PRO A 245 21.33 -1.21 -12.67
N ASP A 246 21.69 -2.49 -12.46
CA ASP A 246 22.76 -3.19 -13.19
C ASP A 246 22.28 -3.86 -14.49
N SER A 247 20.98 -3.75 -14.83
CA SER A 247 20.37 -4.40 -16.01
C SER A 247 20.46 -3.54 -17.28
N PHE A 248 20.89 -2.28 -17.16
CA PHE A 248 20.99 -1.36 -18.29
C PHE A 248 22.44 -1.13 -18.72
N PRO A 249 22.75 -1.20 -20.02
CA PRO A 249 24.05 -0.74 -20.51
C PRO A 249 24.14 0.78 -20.38
N ASP A 250 25.25 1.27 -19.83
CA ASP A 250 25.53 2.70 -19.59
C ASP A 250 25.52 3.58 -20.85
N GLU A 251 25.57 2.99 -22.05
CA GLU A 251 25.59 3.71 -23.32
C GLU A 251 24.48 3.26 -24.28
N VAL A 252 23.43 4.07 -24.39
CA VAL A 252 22.39 3.92 -25.43
C VAL A 252 22.86 4.66 -26.70
N SER A 253 23.54 3.96 -27.61
CA SER A 253 23.85 4.51 -28.94
C SER A 253 22.61 4.56 -29.84
N LYS A 254 22.62 5.39 -30.90
CA LYS A 254 21.50 5.49 -31.86
C LYS A 254 21.28 4.23 -32.72
N SER A 255 22.22 3.29 -32.69
CA SER A 255 22.13 1.95 -33.30
C SER A 255 21.87 0.86 -32.25
N SER A 256 21.37 1.24 -31.07
CA SER A 256 21.26 0.33 -29.93
C SER A 256 20.07 -0.63 -30.05
N TYR A 257 20.37 -1.91 -29.89
CA TYR A 257 19.40 -2.98 -29.69
C TYR A 257 18.79 -2.99 -28.27
N ALA A 258 19.08 -1.97 -27.43
CA ALA A 258 18.51 -1.85 -26.09
C ALA A 258 16.98 -2.04 -26.02
N PRO A 259 16.16 -1.54 -26.97
CA PRO A 259 14.72 -1.81 -26.95
C PRO A 259 14.38 -3.30 -27.08
N VAL A 260 15.19 -4.07 -27.83
CA VAL A 260 15.01 -5.53 -27.98
C VAL A 260 15.28 -6.24 -26.65
N PHE A 261 16.33 -5.83 -25.93
CA PHE A 261 16.69 -6.44 -24.64
C PHE A 261 15.73 -6.06 -23.53
N LEU A 262 15.32 -4.79 -23.44
CA LEU A 262 14.29 -4.37 -22.48
C LEU A 262 12.98 -5.13 -22.69
N LEU A 263 12.54 -5.26 -23.94
CA LEU A 263 11.35 -6.04 -24.28
C LEU A 263 11.55 -7.53 -23.94
N ALA A 264 12.71 -8.10 -24.23
CA ALA A 264 13.05 -9.49 -23.90
C ALA A 264 13.01 -9.77 -22.40
N TYR A 265 13.57 -8.89 -21.59
CA TYR A 265 13.53 -9.00 -20.12
C TYR A 265 12.10 -8.98 -19.58
N VAL A 266 11.28 -8.05 -20.09
CA VAL A 266 9.86 -7.93 -19.74
C VAL A 266 9.11 -9.19 -20.14
N CYS A 267 9.31 -9.69 -21.35
CA CYS A 267 8.68 -10.92 -21.85
C CYS A 267 9.05 -12.15 -21.02
N GLY A 268 10.32 -12.32 -20.64
CA GLY A 268 10.76 -13.47 -19.84
C GLY A 268 10.13 -13.52 -18.45
N ASN A 269 10.05 -12.36 -17.78
CA ASN A 269 9.39 -12.27 -16.48
C ASN A 269 7.88 -12.50 -16.59
N LEU A 270 7.22 -11.82 -17.54
CA LEU A 270 5.78 -11.96 -17.75
C LEU A 270 5.38 -13.41 -18.07
N GLU A 271 6.11 -14.10 -18.95
CA GLU A 271 5.76 -15.48 -19.31
C GLU A 271 5.75 -16.40 -18.09
N SER A 272 6.81 -16.36 -17.27
CA SER A 272 6.92 -17.20 -16.07
C SER A 272 5.80 -16.89 -15.07
N GLN A 273 5.46 -15.62 -14.90
CA GLN A 273 4.40 -15.18 -14.00
C GLN A 273 3.02 -15.65 -14.48
N LEU A 274 2.72 -15.46 -15.78
CA LEU A 274 1.46 -15.88 -16.40
C LEU A 274 1.28 -17.41 -16.35
N GLN A 275 2.35 -18.19 -16.51
CA GLN A 275 2.29 -19.65 -16.46
C GLN A 275 2.17 -20.20 -15.03
N SER A 276 2.89 -19.62 -14.07
CA SER A 276 2.88 -20.08 -12.67
C SER A 276 1.65 -19.63 -11.89
N GLY A 277 0.98 -18.56 -12.33
CA GLY A 277 -0.07 -17.89 -11.56
C GLY A 277 0.46 -17.10 -10.35
N SER A 278 1.78 -17.04 -10.17
CA SER A 278 2.45 -16.24 -9.13
C SER A 278 3.12 -15.04 -9.80
N TYR A 279 2.58 -13.84 -9.54
CA TYR A 279 3.05 -12.61 -10.16
C TYR A 279 4.21 -11.96 -9.40
N THR A 280 5.28 -12.73 -9.17
CA THR A 280 6.52 -12.27 -8.52
C THR A 280 7.64 -12.13 -9.54
N ASN A 281 8.58 -11.21 -9.31
CA ASN A 281 9.72 -11.01 -10.20
C ASN A 281 10.65 -12.25 -10.18
N ASN A 282 10.97 -12.81 -11.35
CA ASN A 282 11.91 -13.92 -11.49
C ASN A 282 13.06 -13.52 -12.42
N PRO A 283 14.13 -12.92 -11.88
CA PRO A 283 15.25 -12.43 -12.66
C PRO A 283 15.86 -13.49 -13.59
N GLU A 284 15.86 -14.77 -13.20
CA GLU A 284 16.41 -15.85 -14.02
C GLU A 284 15.65 -16.03 -15.33
N ALA A 285 14.32 -15.93 -15.29
CA ALA A 285 13.47 -16.07 -16.48
C ALA A 285 13.65 -14.88 -17.44
N GLY A 286 13.71 -13.66 -16.91
CA GLY A 286 14.02 -12.46 -17.69
C GLY A 286 15.40 -12.57 -18.38
N ILE A 287 16.43 -12.93 -17.62
CA ILE A 287 17.80 -13.10 -18.12
C ILE A 287 17.89 -14.20 -19.18
N ALA A 288 17.20 -15.32 -18.99
CA ALA A 288 17.20 -16.42 -19.97
C ALA A 288 16.61 -15.98 -21.32
N PHE A 289 15.55 -15.17 -21.30
CA PHE A 289 14.92 -14.65 -22.51
C PHE A 289 15.79 -13.59 -23.19
N GLU A 290 16.44 -12.70 -22.43
CA GLU A 290 17.44 -11.78 -22.97
C GLU A 290 18.61 -12.50 -23.64
N LEU A 291 19.14 -13.54 -23.01
CA LEU A 291 20.21 -14.38 -23.56
C LEU A 291 19.79 -15.06 -24.87
N LEU A 292 18.54 -15.51 -24.97
CA LEU A 292 17.98 -16.04 -26.20
C LEU A 292 17.97 -14.97 -27.30
N LYS A 293 17.49 -13.75 -27.00
CA LYS A 293 17.47 -12.64 -27.97
C LYS A 293 18.87 -12.19 -28.37
N TYR A 294 19.81 -12.17 -27.44
CA TYR A 294 21.21 -11.90 -27.74
C TYR A 294 21.77 -12.90 -28.76
N ARG A 295 21.53 -14.20 -28.58
CA ARG A 295 22.00 -15.24 -29.51
C ARG A 295 21.40 -15.07 -30.90
N GLN A 296 20.09 -14.87 -31.00
CA GLN A 296 19.40 -14.65 -32.28
C GLN A 296 19.95 -13.41 -33.01
N LEU A 297 20.17 -12.31 -32.28
CA LEU A 297 20.77 -11.09 -32.83
C LEU A 297 22.20 -11.32 -33.33
N LYS A 298 23.03 -12.03 -32.54
CA LYS A 298 24.44 -12.31 -32.88
C LYS A 298 24.57 -13.22 -34.11
N GLU A 299 23.61 -14.11 -34.33
CA GLU A 299 23.56 -14.96 -35.53
C GLU A 299 23.29 -14.14 -36.80
N GLN A 300 22.43 -13.12 -36.71
CA GLN A 300 22.11 -12.23 -37.83
C GLN A 300 23.19 -11.19 -38.08
N ASP A 301 23.72 -10.61 -37.01
CA ASP A 301 24.76 -9.61 -37.04
C ASP A 301 25.89 -9.97 -36.05
N PRO A 302 26.97 -10.61 -36.54
CA PRO A 302 28.12 -10.98 -35.72
C PRO A 302 28.82 -9.78 -35.05
N SER A 303 28.58 -8.56 -35.53
CA SER A 303 29.18 -7.34 -34.96
C SER A 303 28.53 -6.88 -33.66
N VAL A 304 27.33 -7.39 -33.33
CA VAL A 304 26.65 -7.10 -32.06
C VAL A 304 27.53 -7.57 -30.90
N SER A 305 28.07 -6.65 -30.11
CA SER A 305 28.86 -6.95 -28.92
C SER A 305 28.21 -6.30 -27.71
N ILE A 306 27.85 -7.13 -26.73
CA ILE A 306 27.28 -6.70 -25.46
C ILE A 306 28.09 -7.39 -24.37
N ARG A 307 29.06 -6.66 -23.80
CA ARG A 307 30.06 -7.19 -22.87
C ARG A 307 29.44 -8.01 -21.73
N PHE A 308 28.33 -7.55 -21.17
CA PHE A 308 27.60 -8.24 -20.09
C PHE A 308 27.22 -9.71 -20.40
N PHE A 309 26.86 -10.03 -21.65
CA PHE A 309 26.47 -11.39 -22.03
C PHE A 309 27.65 -12.27 -22.47
N GLU A 310 28.75 -11.66 -22.88
CA GLU A 310 29.98 -12.39 -23.24
C GLU A 310 30.69 -12.92 -21.99
N ASP A 311 30.59 -12.22 -20.86
CA ASP A 311 31.18 -12.60 -19.56
C ASP A 311 30.42 -13.72 -18.82
N ARG A 312 29.23 -14.12 -19.30
CA ARG A 312 28.39 -15.18 -18.70
C ARG A 312 28.50 -16.55 -19.37
N ARG A 313 29.42 -16.73 -20.32
CA ARG A 313 29.67 -18.02 -21.01
C ARG A 313 30.60 -18.94 -20.24
#